data_AF-A0A967KXT7-F1
#
_entry.id   AF-A0A967KXT7-F1
#
_cell.length_a   1.000
_cell.length_b   1.000
_cell.length_c   1.000
_cell.angle_alpha   90.00
_cell.angle_beta   90.00
_cell.angle_gamma   90.00
#
_symmetry.space_group_name_H-M   'P 1'
#
loop_
_entity.id
_entity.type
_entity.pdbx_description
1 polymer ?
#
loop_
_entity_poly.entity_id
_entity_poly.type
_entity_poly.pdbx_seq_one_letter_code
_entity_poly.pdbx_strand_id
1 'polypeptide(L)'
;FPNKPTPIADIDFFNGGVDIACADEIDLRGDLNLNGLANEIADAVLYTNYFIQGPPVFIINMQGQIAASDVNNDGRVLTVGDLVYLIRILTGDAVPFEKLSPFASEATVRVAGDVVSVDAGVDIGAALFVFKGEGEVSLLAENMEMVSDVVDGETRALVWSRTTESIEAGLNDVLQVNGDISLTEVEASDYYGNMVTANVVTKVVPKAYRLGQNYPNPFNPTTEVAFDLPTSANWTLDVYNIAGQLVKSFSDYSDAGTVKVNVDASGWASGIYFYRLQANDFVSTKKMVLMK
;
A
#
# COMPACT_ATOMS: atom_id res chain seq x y z
N PHE A 1 53.53 -6.58 3.87
CA PHE A 1 52.41 -5.66 4.13
C PHE A 1 51.26 -6.46 4.72
N PRO A 2 51.07 -6.49 6.05
CA PRO A 2 50.17 -7.45 6.70
C PRO A 2 48.67 -7.11 6.65
N ASN A 3 48.30 -5.93 6.13
CA ASN A 3 46.91 -5.41 6.15
C ASN A 3 46.36 -5.10 4.75
N LYS A 4 46.78 -5.83 3.72
CA LYS A 4 46.11 -5.72 2.41
C LYS A 4 44.92 -6.68 2.39
N PRO A 5 43.71 -6.24 2.01
CA PRO A 5 42.59 -7.16 1.79
C PRO A 5 42.99 -8.21 0.75
N THR A 6 42.43 -9.41 0.88
CA THR A 6 42.57 -10.46 -0.14
C THR A 6 42.15 -9.88 -1.48
N PRO A 7 42.97 -10.02 -2.55
CA PRO A 7 42.56 -9.57 -3.88
C PRO A 7 41.26 -10.24 -4.27
N ILE A 8 40.28 -9.46 -4.71
CA ILE A 8 39.13 -9.99 -5.44
C ILE A 8 39.68 -10.47 -6.79
N ALA A 9 39.40 -11.71 -7.15
CA ALA A 9 39.84 -12.27 -8.42
C ALA A 9 38.98 -11.70 -9.55
N ASP A 10 39.46 -10.67 -10.23
CA ASP A 10 38.79 -10.01 -11.38
C ASP A 10 39.24 -10.59 -12.73
N ILE A 11 40.14 -11.58 -12.73
CA ILE A 11 40.72 -12.12 -13.98
C ILE A 11 40.87 -13.63 -13.88
N ASP A 12 40.11 -14.35 -14.71
CA ASP A 12 40.26 -15.78 -14.93
C ASP A 12 40.95 -16.07 -16.27
N PHE A 13 41.81 -17.08 -16.28
CA PHE A 13 42.51 -17.54 -17.47
C PHE A 13 42.02 -18.92 -17.85
N PHE A 14 41.25 -19.03 -18.93
CA PHE A 14 40.78 -20.31 -19.48
C PHE A 14 41.04 -20.40 -20.98
N ASN A 15 41.56 -21.55 -21.45
CA ASN A 15 41.82 -21.83 -22.87
C ASN A 15 42.62 -20.76 -23.66
N GLY A 16 43.51 -20.02 -23.00
CA GLY A 16 44.33 -19.00 -23.64
C GLY A 16 43.62 -17.66 -23.90
N GLY A 17 42.38 -17.50 -23.40
CA GLY A 17 41.70 -16.21 -23.28
C GLY A 17 41.97 -15.56 -21.92
N VAL A 18 41.70 -14.26 -21.85
CA VAL A 18 41.62 -13.49 -20.60
C VAL A 18 40.15 -13.18 -20.40
N ASP A 19 39.57 -13.68 -19.32
CA ASP A 19 38.21 -13.32 -18.88
C ASP A 19 38.36 -12.27 -17.79
N ILE A 20 37.81 -11.08 -18.01
CA ILE A 20 37.82 -10.00 -17.02
C ILE A 20 36.46 -10.05 -16.39
N ALA A 21 36.34 -10.69 -15.22
CA ALA A 21 35.11 -10.70 -14.46
C ALA A 21 34.76 -9.23 -14.15
N CYS A 22 33.85 -8.67 -14.93
CA CYS A 22 33.27 -7.39 -14.56
C CYS A 22 32.34 -7.67 -13.35
N ALA A 23 32.07 -6.68 -12.50
CA ALA A 23 31.26 -6.90 -11.29
C ALA A 23 29.84 -7.43 -11.60
N ASP A 24 29.42 -7.33 -12.86
CA ASP A 24 28.21 -7.85 -13.50
C ASP A 24 28.33 -9.29 -14.05
N GLU A 25 29.53 -9.89 -14.10
CA GLU A 25 29.78 -11.27 -14.54
C GLU A 25 30.03 -12.27 -13.40
N ILE A 26 30.20 -11.79 -12.16
CA ILE A 26 30.18 -12.72 -11.01
C ILE A 26 28.71 -13.02 -10.72
N ASP A 27 28.26 -14.21 -11.12
CA ASP A 27 26.93 -14.77 -10.82
C ASP A 27 26.79 -15.09 -9.32
N LEU A 28 26.88 -14.05 -8.49
CA LEU A 28 26.64 -14.09 -7.03
C LEU A 28 25.18 -13.79 -6.71
N ARG A 29 24.26 -14.01 -7.66
CA ARG A 29 22.83 -13.77 -7.44
C ARG A 29 22.36 -14.61 -6.25
N GLY A 30 21.69 -13.95 -5.33
CA GLY A 30 21.22 -14.56 -4.09
C GLY A 30 22.28 -14.65 -2.98
N ASP A 31 23.57 -14.37 -3.21
CA ASP A 31 24.61 -14.26 -2.16
C ASP A 31 24.74 -12.80 -1.71
N LEU A 32 23.69 -12.28 -1.07
CA LEU A 32 23.65 -10.87 -0.65
C LEU A 32 24.69 -10.56 0.42
N ASN A 33 25.06 -11.54 1.24
CA ASN A 33 26.05 -11.36 2.29
C ASN A 33 27.51 -11.64 1.83
N LEU A 34 27.69 -11.99 0.55
CA LEU A 34 28.98 -12.19 -0.13
C LEU A 34 29.91 -13.18 0.58
N ASN A 35 29.35 -14.27 1.12
CA ASN A 35 30.13 -15.32 1.80
C ASN A 35 30.41 -16.54 0.91
N GLY A 36 29.95 -16.53 -0.34
CA GLY A 36 30.10 -17.61 -1.30
C GLY A 36 28.99 -18.67 -1.24
N LEU A 37 27.96 -18.48 -0.41
CA LEU A 37 26.78 -19.35 -0.34
C LEU A 37 25.54 -18.54 -0.76
N ALA A 38 25.12 -18.72 -2.01
CA ALA A 38 23.93 -18.05 -2.50
C ALA A 38 22.64 -18.67 -1.97
N ASN A 39 21.62 -17.83 -1.81
CA ASN A 39 20.26 -18.21 -1.46
C ASN A 39 20.16 -18.92 -0.11
N GLU A 40 20.86 -18.40 0.91
CA GLU A 40 20.74 -18.89 2.28
C GLU A 40 19.91 -17.97 3.18
N ILE A 41 19.57 -18.46 4.37
CA ILE A 41 18.76 -17.73 5.35
C ILE A 41 19.44 -16.41 5.73
N ALA A 42 20.78 -16.37 5.80
CA ALA A 42 21.51 -15.15 6.14
C ALA A 42 21.37 -14.06 5.07
N ASP A 43 21.22 -14.43 3.78
CA ASP A 43 20.92 -13.48 2.71
C ASP A 43 19.53 -12.89 2.87
N ALA A 44 18.52 -13.72 3.17
CA ALA A 44 17.16 -13.26 3.42
C ALA A 44 17.09 -12.33 4.65
N VAL A 45 17.87 -12.62 5.70
CA VAL A 45 17.99 -11.74 6.87
C VAL A 45 18.61 -10.40 6.49
N LEU A 46 19.70 -10.40 5.72
CA LEU A 46 20.31 -9.16 5.25
C LEU A 46 19.35 -8.36 4.35
N TYR A 47 18.60 -9.04 3.48
CA TYR A 47 17.66 -8.41 2.56
C TYR A 47 16.49 -7.77 3.31
N THR A 48 15.91 -8.46 4.28
CA THR A 48 14.82 -7.92 5.11
C THR A 48 15.27 -6.71 5.92
N ASN A 49 16.51 -6.72 6.42
CA ASN A 49 17.11 -5.55 7.07
C ASN A 49 17.27 -4.36 6.11
N TYR A 50 17.63 -4.59 4.84
CA TYR A 50 17.77 -3.52 3.85
C TYR A 50 16.46 -2.75 3.65
N PHE A 51 15.31 -3.42 3.57
CA PHE A 51 14.03 -2.72 3.36
C PHE A 51 13.67 -1.76 4.50
N ILE A 52 14.13 -2.06 5.71
CA ILE A 52 13.90 -1.23 6.89
C ILE A 52 14.99 -0.17 7.06
N GLN A 53 16.24 -0.60 7.13
CA GLN A 53 17.38 0.25 7.50
C GLN A 53 18.04 0.94 6.29
N GLY A 54 17.67 0.54 5.07
CA GLY A 54 18.18 1.08 3.81
C GLY A 54 19.60 0.61 3.45
N PRO A 55 20.26 1.30 2.50
CA PRO A 55 21.59 0.96 2.00
C PRO A 55 22.72 0.75 3.04
N PRO A 56 22.73 1.41 4.22
CA PRO A 56 23.79 1.23 5.22
C PRO A 56 24.00 -0.20 5.74
N VAL A 57 23.06 -1.13 5.52
CA VAL A 57 23.24 -2.55 5.88
C VAL A 57 24.29 -3.26 5.02
N PHE A 58 24.59 -2.72 3.83
CA PHE A 58 25.59 -3.30 2.93
C PHE A 58 27.00 -2.82 3.28
N ILE A 59 27.68 -3.59 4.12
CA ILE A 59 28.97 -3.21 4.72
C ILE A 59 30.21 -3.81 4.02
N ILE A 60 30.04 -4.75 3.08
CA ILE A 60 31.16 -5.49 2.46
C ILE A 60 31.53 -4.86 1.11
N ASN A 61 30.59 -4.88 0.17
CA ASN A 61 30.71 -4.24 -1.13
C ASN A 61 29.31 -3.87 -1.61
N MET A 62 28.93 -2.62 -1.39
CA MET A 62 27.57 -2.15 -1.69
C MET A 62 27.15 -2.44 -3.14
N GLN A 63 28.03 -2.24 -4.12
CA GLN A 63 27.67 -2.48 -5.53
C GLN A 63 27.48 -3.97 -5.82
N GLY A 64 28.35 -4.83 -5.29
CA GLY A 64 28.20 -6.29 -5.41
C GLY A 64 26.97 -6.82 -4.69
N GLN A 65 26.64 -6.30 -3.51
CA GLN A 65 25.46 -6.70 -2.74
C GLN A 65 24.16 -6.24 -3.41
N ILE A 66 24.17 -5.05 -4.04
CA ILE A 66 23.06 -4.59 -4.87
C ILE A 66 22.91 -5.49 -6.10
N ALA A 67 23.99 -5.83 -6.79
CA ALA A 67 23.92 -6.72 -7.95
C ALA A 67 23.43 -8.13 -7.57
N ALA A 68 23.91 -8.68 -6.45
CA ALA A 68 23.50 -9.98 -5.92
C ALA A 68 22.01 -10.03 -5.53
N SER A 69 21.36 -8.87 -5.35
CA SER A 69 19.95 -8.78 -4.95
C SER A 69 18.94 -9.06 -6.06
N ASP A 70 19.36 -9.10 -7.33
CA ASP A 70 18.54 -9.53 -8.48
C ASP A 70 18.50 -11.07 -8.55
N VAL A 71 17.76 -11.66 -7.60
CA VAL A 71 17.70 -13.10 -7.37
C VAL A 71 16.90 -13.79 -8.48
N ASN A 72 15.87 -13.13 -9.01
CA ASN A 72 15.00 -13.71 -10.04
C ASN A 72 15.49 -13.45 -11.49
N ASN A 73 16.57 -12.68 -11.64
CA ASN A 73 17.17 -12.25 -12.91
C ASN A 73 16.18 -11.54 -13.85
N ASP A 74 15.40 -10.61 -13.30
CA ASP A 74 14.53 -9.73 -14.10
C ASP A 74 15.18 -8.38 -14.44
N GLY A 75 16.43 -8.17 -13.99
CA GLY A 75 17.22 -6.96 -14.20
C GLY A 75 16.85 -5.82 -13.26
N ARG A 76 15.97 -6.05 -12.28
CA ARG A 76 15.68 -5.13 -11.19
C ARG A 76 16.39 -5.65 -9.95
N VAL A 77 16.92 -4.71 -9.17
CA VAL A 77 17.65 -4.98 -7.93
C VAL A 77 16.88 -4.39 -6.77
N LEU A 78 17.12 -4.92 -5.57
CA LEU A 78 16.60 -4.40 -4.31
C LEU A 78 15.08 -4.37 -4.24
N THR A 79 14.40 -5.33 -4.89
CA THR A 79 12.94 -5.37 -4.94
C THR A 79 12.35 -6.39 -3.96
N VAL A 80 11.15 -6.10 -3.47
CA VAL A 80 10.39 -7.08 -2.67
C VAL A 80 10.07 -8.35 -3.48
N GLY A 81 10.04 -8.26 -4.80
CA GLY A 81 9.90 -9.41 -5.71
C GLY A 81 11.06 -10.39 -5.62
N ASP A 82 12.29 -9.87 -5.55
CA ASP A 82 13.48 -10.69 -5.36
C ASP A 82 13.52 -11.34 -3.98
N LEU A 83 13.08 -10.62 -2.93
CA LEU A 83 12.93 -11.19 -1.60
C LEU A 83 11.94 -12.36 -1.61
N VAL A 84 10.77 -12.19 -2.23
CA VAL A 84 9.78 -13.28 -2.36
C VAL A 84 10.39 -14.46 -3.11
N TYR A 85 11.11 -14.20 -4.20
CA TYR A 85 11.75 -15.26 -4.97
C TYR A 85 12.82 -16.02 -4.16
N LEU A 86 13.64 -15.30 -3.40
CA LEU A 86 14.63 -15.86 -2.49
C LEU A 86 13.98 -16.77 -1.43
N ILE A 87 12.89 -16.33 -0.79
CA ILE A 87 12.15 -17.15 0.17
C ILE A 87 11.58 -18.42 -0.49
N ARG A 88 11.13 -18.32 -1.74
CA ARG A 88 10.62 -19.50 -2.47
C ARG A 88 11.73 -20.50 -2.80
N ILE A 89 12.94 -20.04 -3.10
CA ILE A 89 14.11 -20.93 -3.23
C ILE A 89 14.38 -21.62 -1.89
N LEU A 90 14.42 -20.85 -0.80
CA LEU A 90 14.69 -21.36 0.56
C LEU A 90 13.65 -22.39 1.05
N THR A 91 12.39 -22.18 0.69
CA THR A 91 11.28 -23.09 1.05
C THR A 91 11.12 -24.25 0.07
N GLY A 92 11.81 -24.22 -1.08
CA GLY A 92 11.79 -25.26 -2.11
C GLY A 92 10.63 -25.18 -3.10
N ASP A 93 9.90 -24.06 -3.13
CA ASP A 93 8.82 -23.79 -4.09
C ASP A 93 9.33 -23.20 -5.42
N ALA A 94 10.56 -22.69 -5.43
CA ALA A 94 11.23 -22.20 -6.63
C ALA A 94 12.62 -22.81 -6.78
N VAL A 95 13.10 -22.81 -8.02
CA VAL A 95 14.47 -23.17 -8.40
C VAL A 95 15.25 -21.89 -8.70
N PRO A 96 16.56 -21.83 -8.41
CA PRO A 96 17.39 -20.65 -8.65
C PRO A 96 17.74 -20.51 -10.15
N PHE A 97 16.73 -20.34 -10.99
CA PHE A 97 16.89 -20.15 -12.44
C PHE A 97 16.16 -18.89 -12.89
N GLU A 98 16.59 -18.35 -14.04
CA GLU A 98 16.02 -17.15 -14.62
C GLU A 98 14.52 -17.25 -14.82
N LYS A 99 13.82 -16.17 -14.47
CA LYS A 99 12.42 -16.01 -14.80
C LYS A 99 12.27 -15.51 -16.23
N LEU A 100 11.72 -16.37 -17.10
CA LEU A 100 11.66 -16.11 -18.56
C LEU A 100 10.77 -14.92 -18.98
N SER A 101 9.91 -14.39 -18.11
CA SER A 101 9.15 -13.17 -18.41
C SER A 101 8.56 -12.50 -17.16
N PRO A 102 8.72 -11.18 -16.99
CA PRO A 102 8.04 -10.43 -15.93
C PRO A 102 6.55 -10.29 -16.26
N PHE A 103 5.69 -10.65 -15.31
CA PHE A 103 4.26 -10.37 -15.36
C PHE A 103 3.98 -9.03 -14.69
N ALA A 104 3.33 -8.10 -15.39
CA ALA A 104 2.90 -6.84 -14.80
C ALA A 104 1.47 -6.97 -14.29
N SER A 105 1.28 -6.74 -13.00
CA SER A 105 -0.03 -6.63 -12.35
C SER A 105 -0.18 -5.26 -11.68
N GLU A 106 -1.41 -4.88 -11.38
CA GLU A 106 -1.73 -3.65 -10.66
C GLU A 106 -2.47 -3.99 -9.36
N ALA A 107 -2.22 -3.18 -8.33
CA ALA A 107 -2.96 -3.20 -7.08
C ALA A 107 -3.39 -1.78 -6.71
N THR A 108 -4.52 -1.65 -6.03
CA THR A 108 -4.97 -0.40 -5.43
C THR A 108 -4.76 -0.47 -3.92
N VAL A 109 -3.96 0.45 -3.39
CA VAL A 109 -3.76 0.58 -1.94
C VAL A 109 -4.69 1.65 -1.42
N ARG A 110 -5.58 1.29 -0.50
CA ARG A 110 -6.58 2.19 0.07
C ARG A 110 -6.18 2.53 1.50
N VAL A 111 -6.12 3.82 1.81
CA VAL A 111 -5.99 4.29 3.19
C VAL A 111 -7.36 4.81 3.62
N ALA A 112 -7.99 4.13 4.57
CA ALA A 112 -9.32 4.44 5.09
C ALA A 112 -9.27 4.64 6.61
N GLY A 113 -9.15 5.91 7.02
CA GLY A 113 -8.91 6.24 8.43
C GLY A 113 -7.54 5.75 8.83
N ASP A 114 -7.51 4.79 9.75
CA ASP A 114 -6.29 4.23 10.31
C ASP A 114 -5.97 2.83 9.73
N VAL A 115 -6.74 2.35 8.75
CA VAL A 115 -6.53 1.04 8.10
C VAL A 115 -5.98 1.22 6.69
N VAL A 116 -4.96 0.43 6.36
CA VAL A 116 -4.40 0.29 5.01
C VAL A 116 -4.83 -1.06 4.45
N SER A 117 -5.56 -1.02 3.34
CA SER A 117 -6.04 -2.22 2.63
C SER A 117 -5.42 -2.28 1.23
N VAL A 118 -5.20 -3.50 0.73
CA VAL A 118 -4.71 -3.75 -0.64
C VAL A 118 -5.80 -4.49 -1.41
N ASP A 119 -6.12 -3.99 -2.60
CA ASP A 119 -7.04 -4.60 -3.55
C ASP A 119 -6.28 -4.98 -4.82
N ALA A 120 -6.03 -6.28 -5.01
CA ALA A 120 -5.21 -6.80 -6.11
C ALA A 120 -5.90 -7.97 -6.82
N GLY A 121 -5.69 -8.08 -8.14
CA GLY A 121 -6.19 -9.22 -8.94
C GLY A 121 -5.33 -10.49 -8.85
N VAL A 122 -4.26 -10.45 -8.05
CA VAL A 122 -3.29 -11.53 -7.85
C VAL A 122 -2.96 -11.62 -6.37
N ASP A 123 -2.47 -12.79 -5.94
CA ASP A 123 -1.99 -12.98 -4.59
C ASP A 123 -0.70 -12.18 -4.37
N ILE A 124 -0.62 -11.44 -3.26
CA ILE A 124 0.52 -10.58 -2.91
C ILE A 124 1.46 -11.35 -1.98
N GLY A 125 2.71 -11.55 -2.42
CA GLY A 125 3.73 -12.27 -1.65
C GLY A 125 4.49 -11.37 -0.67
N ALA A 126 4.68 -10.10 -1.02
CA ALA A 126 5.28 -9.11 -0.13
C ALA A 126 4.83 -7.69 -0.50
N ALA A 127 4.83 -6.81 0.49
CA ALA A 127 4.62 -5.38 0.31
C ALA A 127 5.44 -4.58 1.34
N LEU A 128 6.19 -3.59 0.85
CA LEU A 128 6.83 -2.55 1.65
C LEU A 128 5.95 -1.32 1.65
N PHE A 129 5.65 -0.79 2.84
CA PHE A 129 4.94 0.46 3.04
C PHE A 129 5.87 1.47 3.68
N VAL A 130 5.94 2.67 3.11
CA VAL A 130 6.68 3.80 3.68
C VAL A 130 5.69 4.89 4.03
N PHE A 131 5.72 5.31 5.28
CA PHE A 131 4.91 6.38 5.81
C PHE A 131 5.80 7.54 6.20
N LYS A 132 5.40 8.75 5.80
CA LYS A 132 5.98 9.97 6.33
C LYS A 132 5.52 10.17 7.78
N GLY A 133 6.48 10.44 8.66
CA GLY A 133 6.26 10.66 10.09
C GLY A 133 6.63 9.44 10.92
N GLU A 134 6.73 9.67 12.23
CA GLU A 134 7.08 8.66 13.23
C GLU A 134 5.79 8.14 13.89
N GLY A 135 5.49 6.86 13.71
CA GLY A 135 4.30 6.23 14.22
C GLY A 135 4.47 4.72 14.37
N GLU A 136 3.40 4.06 14.78
CA GLU A 136 3.38 2.62 14.93
C GLU A 136 2.45 2.00 13.88
N VAL A 137 2.82 0.81 13.42
CA VAL A 137 2.01 0.01 12.52
C VAL A 137 1.88 -1.39 13.10
N SER A 138 0.72 -2.00 12.92
CA SER A 138 0.47 -3.39 13.33
C SER A 138 -0.15 -4.17 12.17
N LEU A 139 0.25 -5.43 12.05
CA LEU A 139 -0.19 -6.32 10.98
C LEU A 139 -1.66 -6.77 11.20
N LEU A 140 -2.46 -6.67 10.13
CA LEU A 140 -3.82 -7.20 10.06
C LEU A 140 -3.92 -8.41 9.12
N ALA A 141 -3.06 -8.51 8.10
CA ALA A 141 -3.09 -9.61 7.15
C ALA A 141 -2.75 -10.95 7.84
N GLU A 142 -3.66 -11.91 7.72
CA GLU A 142 -3.48 -13.26 8.27
C GLU A 142 -2.36 -14.01 7.53
N ASN A 143 -1.66 -14.89 8.24
CA ASN A 143 -0.57 -15.74 7.72
C ASN A 143 0.63 -15.00 7.11
N MET A 144 0.67 -13.69 7.26
CA MET A 144 1.82 -12.85 6.93
C MET A 144 2.62 -12.52 8.18
N GLU A 145 3.82 -12.02 7.97
CA GLU A 145 4.68 -11.44 8.99
C GLU A 145 5.01 -10.00 8.65
N MET A 146 5.38 -9.24 9.67
CA MET A 146 5.76 -7.85 9.53
C MET A 146 7.01 -7.56 10.35
N VAL A 147 7.90 -6.76 9.78
CA VAL A 147 8.87 -5.97 10.54
C VAL A 147 8.66 -4.51 10.21
N SER A 148 8.77 -3.65 11.21
CA SER A 148 8.66 -2.21 11.04
C SER A 148 9.67 -1.49 11.93
N ASP A 149 10.09 -0.31 11.49
CA ASP A 149 10.94 0.59 12.27
C ASP A 149 10.78 2.02 11.76
N VAL A 150 11.27 2.98 12.55
CA VAL A 150 11.36 4.39 12.18
C VAL A 150 12.79 4.71 11.78
N VAL A 151 12.99 5.09 10.53
CA VAL A 151 14.30 5.43 9.97
C VAL A 151 14.20 6.80 9.30
N ASP A 152 15.07 7.73 9.69
CA ASP A 152 15.14 9.09 9.15
C ASP A 152 13.81 9.88 9.18
N GLY A 153 12.97 9.64 10.19
CA GLY A 153 11.66 10.31 10.36
C GLY A 153 10.54 9.72 9.48
N GLU A 154 10.80 8.57 8.85
CA GLU A 154 9.82 7.77 8.12
C GLU A 154 9.58 6.45 8.83
N THR A 155 8.32 6.04 8.92
CA THR A 155 7.96 4.70 9.40
C THR A 155 7.96 3.75 8.21
N ARG A 156 8.75 2.68 8.27
CA ARG A 156 8.82 1.64 7.25
C ARG A 156 8.21 0.36 7.77
N ALA A 157 7.46 -0.34 6.95
CA ALA A 157 6.82 -1.59 7.29
C ALA A 157 6.93 -2.58 6.13
N LEU A 158 7.71 -3.63 6.30
CA LEU A 158 7.76 -4.72 5.34
C LEU A 158 6.80 -5.81 5.81
N VAL A 159 5.88 -6.21 4.93
CA VAL A 159 4.94 -7.32 5.12
C VAL A 159 5.31 -8.42 4.12
N TRP A 160 5.59 -9.62 4.59
CA TRP A 160 5.96 -10.76 3.74
C TRP A 160 5.65 -12.09 4.44
N SER A 161 5.83 -13.22 3.75
CA SER A 161 5.81 -14.54 4.37
C SER A 161 7.21 -15.15 4.40
N ARG A 162 7.61 -15.76 5.52
CA ARG A 162 8.79 -16.64 5.61
C ARG A 162 8.54 -18.04 5.03
N THR A 163 7.28 -18.32 4.69
CA THR A 163 6.82 -19.56 4.05
C THR A 163 6.23 -19.25 2.69
N THR A 164 5.43 -20.17 2.14
CA THR A 164 4.75 -20.03 0.85
C THR A 164 3.35 -19.43 1.01
N GLU A 165 3.14 -18.58 2.02
CA GLU A 165 1.85 -17.90 2.23
C GLU A 165 1.81 -16.58 1.46
N SER A 166 0.61 -16.05 1.24
CA SER A 166 0.39 -14.78 0.55
C SER A 166 -0.91 -14.15 0.98
N ILE A 167 -1.06 -12.86 0.72
CA ILE A 167 -2.35 -12.18 0.83
C ILE A 167 -3.15 -12.54 -0.42
N GLU A 168 -4.29 -13.21 -0.25
CA GLU A 168 -5.12 -13.65 -1.37
C GLU A 168 -5.58 -12.48 -2.26
N ALA A 169 -5.81 -12.75 -3.54
CA ALA A 169 -6.42 -11.79 -4.45
C ALA A 169 -7.77 -11.25 -3.92
N GLY A 170 -8.02 -9.96 -4.14
CA GLY A 170 -9.18 -9.23 -3.64
C GLY A 170 -8.79 -8.11 -2.67
N LEU A 171 -9.79 -7.57 -1.98
CA LEU A 171 -9.62 -6.50 -0.99
C LEU A 171 -9.32 -7.10 0.39
N ASN A 172 -8.13 -6.84 0.90
CA ASN A 172 -7.66 -7.32 2.20
C ASN A 172 -7.12 -6.16 3.04
N ASP A 173 -7.47 -6.16 4.33
CA ASP A 173 -6.86 -5.24 5.30
C ASP A 173 -5.47 -5.74 5.67
N VAL A 174 -4.45 -4.89 5.52
CA VAL A 174 -3.04 -5.30 5.65
C VAL A 174 -2.40 -4.70 6.89
N LEU A 175 -2.57 -3.41 7.13
CA LEU A 175 -1.98 -2.71 8.27
C LEU A 175 -3.02 -1.88 9.01
N GLN A 176 -2.89 -1.86 10.33
CA GLN A 176 -3.48 -0.85 11.20
C GLN A 176 -2.38 0.15 11.55
N VAL A 177 -2.64 1.42 11.31
CA VAL A 177 -1.74 2.55 11.54
C VAL A 177 -2.14 3.24 12.84
N ASN A 178 -1.17 3.58 13.67
CA ASN A 178 -1.38 4.34 14.90
C ASN A 178 -0.42 5.53 14.92
N GLY A 179 -0.97 6.74 14.99
CA GLY A 179 -0.21 7.99 14.97
C GLY A 179 -0.58 8.88 13.80
N ASP A 180 0.05 10.06 13.73
CA ASP A 180 -0.16 11.03 12.65
C ASP A 180 0.89 10.80 11.55
N ILE A 181 0.77 9.66 10.86
CA ILE A 181 1.65 9.28 9.75
C ILE A 181 0.84 9.15 8.46
N SER A 182 1.48 9.47 7.33
CA SER A 182 0.82 9.44 6.01
C SER A 182 1.57 8.52 5.06
N LEU A 183 0.88 7.53 4.49
CA LEU A 183 1.44 6.62 3.51
C LEU A 183 1.92 7.40 2.27
N THR A 184 3.19 7.25 1.91
CA THR A 184 3.84 7.96 0.79
C THR A 184 4.25 7.05 -0.34
N GLU A 185 4.69 5.84 -0.02
CA GLU A 185 5.20 4.88 -1.01
C GLU A 185 4.76 3.47 -0.65
N VAL A 186 4.46 2.69 -1.68
CA VAL A 186 4.22 1.26 -1.57
C VAL A 186 4.94 0.55 -2.70
N GLU A 187 5.71 -0.45 -2.33
CA GLU A 187 6.29 -1.41 -3.26
C GLU A 187 5.67 -2.78 -2.97
N ALA A 188 5.21 -3.50 -3.99
CA ALA A 188 4.58 -4.80 -3.80
C ALA A 188 5.00 -5.78 -4.90
N SER A 189 4.95 -7.06 -4.57
CA SER A 189 5.11 -8.15 -5.54
C SER A 189 4.06 -9.23 -5.36
N ASP A 190 3.76 -9.93 -6.45
CA ASP A 190 2.92 -11.12 -6.38
C ASP A 190 3.65 -12.28 -5.68
N TYR A 191 2.91 -13.36 -5.40
CA TYR A 191 3.47 -14.59 -4.84
C TYR A 191 4.66 -15.14 -5.66
N TYR A 192 4.70 -14.92 -6.96
CA TYR A 192 5.78 -15.42 -7.82
C TYR A 192 7.00 -14.50 -7.86
N GLY A 193 7.01 -13.40 -7.10
CA GLY A 193 8.06 -12.40 -7.11
C GLY A 193 8.04 -11.48 -8.33
N ASN A 194 6.91 -11.35 -9.04
CA ASN A 194 6.75 -10.29 -10.03
C ASN A 194 6.35 -8.99 -9.34
N MET A 195 6.93 -7.88 -9.76
CA MET A 195 6.54 -6.56 -9.26
C MET A 195 5.11 -6.20 -9.65
N VAL A 196 4.35 -5.76 -8.65
CA VAL A 196 2.99 -5.24 -8.78
C VAL A 196 3.06 -3.72 -8.73
N THR A 197 2.42 -3.05 -9.69
CA THR A 197 2.29 -1.59 -9.66
C THR A 197 1.24 -1.20 -8.62
N ALA A 198 1.67 -0.58 -7.51
CA ALA A 198 0.79 -0.16 -6.43
C ALA A 198 0.30 1.28 -6.64
N ASN A 199 -1.01 1.45 -6.81
CA ASN A 199 -1.65 2.76 -6.91
C ASN A 199 -2.22 3.17 -5.55
N VAL A 200 -1.60 4.14 -4.89
CA VAL A 200 -2.05 4.64 -3.59
C VAL A 200 -3.23 5.59 -3.74
N VAL A 201 -4.37 5.20 -3.18
CA VAL A 201 -5.60 5.99 -3.11
C VAL A 201 -5.86 6.33 -1.65
N THR A 202 -5.45 7.54 -1.25
CA THR A 202 -5.78 8.07 0.07
C THR A 202 -7.22 8.58 0.06
N LYS A 203 -8.13 7.84 0.70
CA LYS A 203 -9.48 8.34 0.95
C LYS A 203 -9.43 9.11 2.27
N VAL A 204 -9.63 10.43 2.21
CA VAL A 204 -9.76 11.21 3.45
C VAL A 204 -11.05 10.76 4.14
N VAL A 205 -10.91 9.90 5.15
CA VAL A 205 -12.04 9.43 5.96
C VAL A 205 -12.27 10.44 7.09
N PRO A 206 -13.47 11.03 7.17
CA PRO A 206 -13.80 11.92 8.27
C PRO A 206 -13.74 11.21 9.62
N LYS A 207 -13.23 11.87 10.66
CA LYS A 207 -13.16 11.29 12.02
C LYS A 207 -14.50 11.20 12.75
N ALA A 208 -15.53 11.90 12.25
CA ALA A 208 -16.84 11.95 12.88
C ALA A 208 -17.94 12.18 11.84
N TYR A 209 -19.16 11.74 12.17
CA TYR A 209 -20.34 12.07 11.38
C TYR A 209 -20.57 13.59 11.35
N ARG A 210 -20.90 14.13 10.18
CA ARG A 210 -21.22 15.56 10.03
C ARG A 210 -22.22 15.77 8.90
N LEU A 211 -23.28 16.54 9.16
CA LEU A 211 -24.16 17.05 8.11
C LEU A 211 -23.73 18.47 7.73
N GLY A 212 -23.29 18.65 6.48
CA GLY A 212 -22.91 19.94 5.91
C GLY A 212 -24.10 20.86 5.70
N GLN A 213 -23.84 22.17 5.70
CA GLN A 213 -24.83 23.12 5.18
C GLN A 213 -24.91 22.93 3.66
N ASN A 214 -26.12 22.87 3.11
CA ASN A 214 -26.29 22.79 1.66
C ASN A 214 -25.65 24.01 0.97
N TYR A 215 -25.07 23.82 -0.21
CA TYR A 215 -24.45 24.91 -0.99
C TYR A 215 -24.88 24.84 -2.46
N PRO A 216 -25.33 25.97 -3.05
CA PRO A 216 -25.57 27.27 -2.40
C PRO A 216 -26.74 27.22 -1.39
N ASN A 217 -26.78 28.17 -0.44
CA ASN A 217 -27.95 28.42 0.40
C ASN A 217 -28.04 29.92 0.76
N PRO A 218 -29.06 30.67 0.30
CA PRO A 218 -30.22 30.21 -0.48
C PRO A 218 -29.87 29.63 -1.87
N PHE A 219 -30.76 28.82 -2.46
CA PHE A 219 -30.51 28.12 -3.74
C PHE A 219 -31.66 28.29 -4.76
N ASN A 220 -31.36 28.06 -6.05
CA ASN A 220 -32.32 28.12 -7.17
C ASN A 220 -31.93 27.24 -8.37
N PRO A 221 -32.74 26.25 -8.78
CA PRO A 221 -33.53 25.36 -7.95
C PRO A 221 -32.70 24.17 -7.43
N THR A 222 -31.39 24.12 -7.73
CA THR A 222 -30.49 23.03 -7.36
C THR A 222 -29.54 23.43 -6.23
N THR A 223 -29.20 22.48 -5.37
CA THR A 223 -28.21 22.63 -4.30
C THR A 223 -27.54 21.28 -4.03
N GLU A 224 -26.33 21.29 -3.49
CA GLU A 224 -25.63 20.08 -3.04
C GLU A 224 -25.67 20.01 -1.52
N VAL A 225 -26.04 18.85 -0.98
CA VAL A 225 -25.92 18.51 0.44
C VAL A 225 -24.76 17.54 0.59
N ALA A 226 -23.72 17.95 1.31
CA ALA A 226 -22.59 17.09 1.65
C ALA A 226 -22.67 16.63 3.10
N PHE A 227 -22.28 15.38 3.36
CA PHE A 227 -22.14 14.85 4.71
C PHE A 227 -21.02 13.82 4.81
N ASP A 228 -20.51 13.67 6.02
CA ASP A 228 -19.35 12.86 6.34
C ASP A 228 -19.78 11.60 7.09
N LEU A 229 -19.22 10.47 6.66
CA LEU A 229 -19.39 9.15 7.25
C LEU A 229 -18.02 8.64 7.75
N PRO A 230 -17.79 8.48 9.06
CA PRO A 230 -16.54 7.92 9.59
C PRO A 230 -16.42 6.42 9.38
N THR A 231 -17.53 5.71 9.17
CA THR A 231 -17.59 4.29 8.84
C THR A 231 -18.56 4.08 7.69
N SER A 232 -18.54 2.90 7.06
CA SER A 232 -19.60 2.55 6.12
C SER A 232 -20.97 2.55 6.80
N ALA A 233 -21.99 3.02 6.07
CA ALA A 233 -23.34 3.12 6.60
C ALA A 233 -24.38 3.10 5.47
N ASN A 234 -25.52 2.49 5.77
CA ASN A 234 -26.76 2.82 5.08
C ASN A 234 -27.24 4.18 5.59
N TRP A 235 -27.48 5.11 4.68
CA TRP A 235 -27.90 6.46 5.04
C TRP A 235 -29.22 6.83 4.36
N THR A 236 -29.94 7.75 4.98
CA THR A 236 -31.17 8.34 4.44
C THR A 236 -31.15 9.84 4.68
N LEU A 237 -31.36 10.62 3.61
CA LEU A 237 -31.50 12.07 3.60
C LEU A 237 -32.94 12.42 3.24
N ASP A 238 -33.73 12.73 4.26
CA ASP A 238 -35.12 13.13 4.11
C ASP A 238 -35.24 14.65 4.04
N VAL A 239 -36.06 15.16 3.11
CA VAL A 239 -36.36 16.58 2.98
C VAL A 239 -37.83 16.82 3.32
N TYR A 240 -38.07 17.78 4.21
CA TYR A 240 -39.40 18.18 4.70
C TYR A 240 -39.69 19.64 4.38
N ASN A 241 -40.95 19.95 4.11
CA ASN A 241 -41.43 21.33 4.06
C ASN A 241 -41.72 21.87 5.47
N ILE A 242 -42.09 23.16 5.58
CA ILE A 242 -42.39 23.81 6.87
C ILE A 242 -43.60 23.20 7.61
N ALA A 243 -44.49 22.49 6.91
CA ALA A 243 -45.62 21.77 7.50
C ALA A 243 -45.22 20.38 8.03
N GLY A 244 -43.95 19.99 7.92
CA GLY A 244 -43.44 18.68 8.34
C GLY A 244 -43.73 17.54 7.36
N GLN A 245 -44.20 17.85 6.15
CA GLN A 245 -44.47 16.83 5.13
C GLN A 245 -43.17 16.46 4.42
N LEU A 246 -42.90 15.16 4.27
CA LEU A 246 -41.79 14.63 3.50
C LEU A 246 -42.02 14.93 2.01
N VAL A 247 -41.13 15.72 1.41
CA VAL A 247 -41.21 16.12 -0.01
C VAL A 247 -40.26 15.32 -0.90
N LYS A 248 -39.16 14.80 -0.33
CA LYS A 248 -38.18 13.97 -1.03
C LYS A 248 -37.38 13.15 -0.03
N SER A 249 -36.95 11.97 -0.43
CA SER A 249 -36.03 11.13 0.31
C SER A 249 -34.96 10.59 -0.65
N PHE A 250 -33.73 10.53 -0.16
CA PHE A 250 -32.59 9.90 -0.83
C PHE A 250 -32.03 8.86 0.13
N SER A 251 -31.73 7.66 -0.36
CA SER A 251 -31.17 6.59 0.48
C SER A 251 -30.18 5.78 -0.34
N ASP A 252 -29.04 5.46 0.26
CA ASP A 252 -28.03 4.61 -0.36
C ASP A 252 -27.15 3.95 0.71
N TYR A 253 -26.32 3.01 0.29
CA TYR A 253 -25.17 2.53 1.04
C TYR A 253 -23.92 3.27 0.57
N SER A 254 -23.05 3.67 1.50
CA SER A 254 -21.76 4.23 1.14
C SER A 254 -20.69 3.83 2.14
N ASP A 255 -19.47 3.60 1.63
CA ASP A 255 -18.29 3.42 2.46
C ASP A 255 -17.92 4.73 3.18
N ALA A 256 -17.07 4.62 4.20
CA ALA A 256 -16.56 5.77 4.95
C ALA A 256 -15.96 6.84 4.02
N GLY A 257 -16.29 8.11 4.24
CA GLY A 257 -15.92 9.22 3.37
C GLY A 257 -16.96 10.35 3.37
N THR A 258 -16.76 11.33 2.50
CA THR A 258 -17.74 12.40 2.25
C THR A 258 -18.68 12.01 1.12
N VAL A 259 -19.98 12.00 1.38
CA VAL A 259 -21.04 11.77 0.40
C VAL A 259 -21.66 13.10 0.00
N LYS A 260 -22.00 13.25 -1.29
CA LYS A 260 -22.61 14.45 -1.87
C LYS A 260 -23.91 14.08 -2.57
N VAL A 261 -25.00 14.73 -2.19
CA VAL A 261 -26.33 14.52 -2.76
C VAL A 261 -26.79 15.79 -3.45
N ASN A 262 -27.05 15.69 -4.75
CA ASN A 262 -27.66 16.76 -5.53
C ASN A 262 -29.17 16.79 -5.30
N VAL A 263 -29.68 17.92 -4.82
CA VAL A 263 -31.10 18.15 -4.61
C VAL A 263 -31.62 19.08 -5.69
N ASP A 264 -32.53 18.58 -6.51
CA ASP A 264 -33.28 19.38 -7.49
C ASP A 264 -34.70 19.67 -6.96
N ALA A 265 -34.95 20.96 -6.71
CA ALA A 265 -36.22 21.46 -6.19
C ALA A 265 -37.06 22.19 -7.27
N SER A 266 -36.86 21.86 -8.55
CA SER A 266 -37.58 22.50 -9.67
C SER A 266 -39.10 22.39 -9.54
N GLY A 267 -39.62 21.35 -8.89
CA GLY A 267 -41.06 21.18 -8.62
C GLY A 267 -41.57 21.79 -7.31
N TRP A 268 -40.72 22.41 -6.49
CA TRP A 268 -41.09 22.87 -5.14
C TRP A 268 -41.42 24.37 -5.10
N ALA A 269 -42.22 24.79 -4.13
CA ALA A 269 -42.54 26.21 -3.90
C ALA A 269 -41.36 26.92 -3.20
N SER A 270 -41.13 28.20 -3.50
CA SER A 270 -40.13 29.00 -2.76
C SER A 270 -40.47 29.02 -1.26
N GLY A 271 -39.45 28.87 -0.41
CA GLY A 271 -39.66 28.81 1.03
C GLY A 271 -38.54 28.09 1.80
N ILE A 272 -38.83 27.81 3.06
CA ILE A 272 -37.93 27.12 3.98
C ILE A 272 -38.23 25.63 3.96
N TYR A 273 -37.16 24.84 3.85
CA TYR A 273 -37.17 23.39 3.94
C TYR A 273 -36.20 22.93 5.01
N PHE A 274 -36.46 21.75 5.57
CA PHE A 274 -35.57 21.08 6.50
C PHE A 274 -35.10 19.78 5.88
N TYR A 275 -33.84 19.43 6.06
CA TYR A 275 -33.33 18.12 5.66
C TYR A 275 -32.71 17.42 6.85
N ARG A 276 -33.01 16.13 6.98
CA ARG A 276 -32.56 15.27 8.07
C ARG A 276 -31.75 14.11 7.49
N LEU A 277 -30.51 14.02 7.92
CA LEU A 277 -29.66 12.86 7.66
C LEU A 277 -29.81 11.87 8.81
N GLN A 278 -29.99 10.61 8.48
CA GLN A 278 -29.85 9.47 9.37
C GLN A 278 -28.82 8.50 8.79
N ALA A 279 -27.80 8.14 9.57
CA ALA A 279 -26.79 7.15 9.21
C ALA A 279 -26.34 6.40 10.48
N ASN A 280 -26.57 5.09 10.54
CA ASN A 280 -26.44 4.31 11.78
C ASN A 280 -27.19 5.01 12.95
N ASP A 281 -26.52 5.30 14.06
CA ASP A 281 -27.08 6.01 15.22
C ASP A 281 -27.02 7.55 15.10
N PHE A 282 -26.40 8.08 14.05
CA PHE A 282 -26.28 9.53 13.85
C PHE A 282 -27.54 10.08 13.19
N VAL A 283 -28.14 11.10 13.83
CA VAL A 283 -29.24 11.89 13.25
C VAL A 283 -28.91 13.38 13.37
N SER A 284 -28.98 14.09 12.25
CA SER A 284 -28.78 15.55 12.23
C SER A 284 -29.75 16.21 11.27
N THR A 285 -30.22 17.41 11.62
CA THR A 285 -31.16 18.18 10.80
C THR A 285 -30.61 19.57 10.54
N LYS A 286 -30.79 20.07 9.31
CA LYS A 286 -30.44 21.43 8.90
C LYS A 286 -31.55 22.05 8.07
N LYS A 287 -31.49 23.37 7.96
CA LYS A 287 -32.45 24.17 7.18
C LYS A 287 -31.81 24.58 5.85
N MET A 288 -32.64 24.68 4.81
CA MET A 288 -32.27 25.26 3.52
C MET A 288 -33.38 26.19 3.02
N VAL A 289 -33.01 27.16 2.19
CA VAL A 289 -33.92 28.20 1.69
C VAL A 289 -33.92 28.16 0.17
N LEU A 290 -35.06 27.80 -0.42
CA LEU A 290 -35.29 27.85 -1.86
C LEU A 290 -35.80 29.23 -2.24
N MET A 291 -35.09 29.92 -3.14
CA MET A 291 -35.53 31.19 -3.74
C MET A 291 -35.56 31.04 -5.26
N LYS A 292 -36.76 30.94 -5.82
CA LYS A 292 -36.98 31.04 -7.27
C LYS A 292 -37.22 32.48 -7.71
#